data_AF-A0A955FCA3-F1
#
_entry.id   AF-A0A955FCA3-F1
#
_cell.length_a   1.000
_cell.length_b   1.000
_cell.length_c   1.000
_cell.angle_alpha   90.00
_cell.angle_beta   90.00
_cell.angle_gamma   90.00
#
_symmetry.space_group_name_H-M   'P 1'
#
loop_
_entity.id
_entity.type
_entity.pdbx_description
1 polymer ?
#
loop_
_entity_poly.entity_id
_entity_poly.type
_entity_poly.pdbx_seq_one_letter_code
_entity_poly.pdbx_strand_id
1 'polypeptide(L)'
;MQKILLYYKFTPIKDPEAVKLWQKTLCASLNLKGRIIVSHQGLNGTVGGEIEDLKKYIKGTKEFPGFKNTVFKWSAGGREDFPRLSVKARRELVGFQNSEDEFTVDA
;
A
#
# COMPACT_ATOMS: atom_id res chain seq x y z
N MET A 1 16.69 13.06 3.13
CA MET A 1 16.64 12.75 1.67
C MET A 1 15.38 11.97 1.44
N GLN A 2 14.55 12.40 0.49
CA GLN A 2 13.27 11.76 0.21
C GLN A 2 13.39 10.72 -0.92
N LYS A 3 12.47 9.75 -0.86
CA LYS A 3 12.28 8.73 -1.90
C LYS A 3 10.79 8.42 -2.06
N ILE A 4 10.49 7.62 -3.07
CA ILE A 4 9.18 7.01 -3.27
C ILE A 4 9.32 5.49 -3.20
N LEU A 5 8.39 4.82 -2.53
CA LEU A 5 8.19 3.38 -2.56
C LEU A 5 7.07 3.03 -3.53
N LEU A 6 7.27 2.00 -4.34
CA LEU A 6 6.26 1.35 -5.16
C LEU A 6 6.20 -0.12 -4.78
N TYR A 7 5.00 -0.65 -4.54
CA TYR A 7 4.82 -2.02 -4.09
C TYR A 7 3.41 -2.52 -4.38
N TYR A 8 3.29 -3.82 -4.55
CA TYR A 8 2.04 -4.54 -4.48
C TYR A 8 2.28 -5.89 -3.81
N LYS A 9 1.23 -6.46 -3.23
CA LYS A 9 1.25 -7.80 -2.66
C LYS A 9 -0.14 -8.39 -2.81
N PHE A 10 -0.21 -9.48 -3.58
CA PHE A 10 -1.36 -10.37 -3.55
C PHE A 10 -1.26 -11.26 -2.31
N THR A 11 -2.29 -11.17 -1.48
CA THR A 11 -2.49 -11.97 -0.27
C THR A 11 -3.95 -11.82 0.14
N PRO A 12 -4.65 -12.89 0.54
CA PRO A 12 -6.01 -12.77 1.02
C PRO A 12 -6.10 -11.81 2.21
N ILE A 13 -7.01 -10.84 2.13
CA ILE A 13 -7.34 -9.91 3.21
C ILE A 13 -8.82 -10.06 3.56
N LYS A 14 -9.09 -10.52 4.79
CA LYS A 14 -10.45 -10.72 5.28
C LYS A 14 -11.22 -9.40 5.43
N ASP A 15 -10.56 -8.37 5.96
CA ASP A 15 -11.15 -7.05 6.20
C ASP A 15 -10.28 -5.94 5.57
N PRO A 16 -10.56 -5.56 4.31
CA PRO A 16 -9.85 -4.48 3.63
C PRO A 16 -10.05 -3.11 4.28
N GLU A 17 -11.15 -2.87 4.98
CA GLU A 17 -11.42 -1.61 5.67
C GLU A 17 -10.53 -1.47 6.91
N ALA A 18 -10.33 -2.55 7.67
CA ALA A 18 -9.37 -2.57 8.78
C ALA A 18 -7.93 -2.31 8.30
N VAL A 19 -7.50 -2.98 7.23
CA VAL A 19 -6.15 -2.76 6.65
C VAL A 19 -6.00 -1.34 6.09
N LYS A 20 -7.04 -0.79 5.44
CA LYS A 20 -7.07 0.61 4.99
C LYS A 20 -6.90 1.58 6.16
N LEU A 21 -7.62 1.38 7.26
CA LEU A 21 -7.49 2.24 8.45
C LEU A 21 -6.08 2.15 9.04
N TRP A 22 -5.55 0.93 9.17
CA TRP A 22 -4.19 0.69 9.66
C TRP A 22 -3.14 1.39 8.78
N GLN A 23 -3.20 1.21 7.46
CA GLN A 23 -2.27 1.83 6.52
C GLN A 23 -2.39 3.35 6.51
N LYS A 24 -3.61 3.89 6.62
CA LYS A 24 -3.83 5.34 6.75
C LYS A 24 -3.17 5.91 8.01
N THR A 25 -3.36 5.25 9.15
CA THR A 25 -2.75 5.66 10.43
C THR A 25 -1.23 5.57 10.39
N LEU A 26 -0.68 4.47 9.89
CA LEU A 26 0.76 4.26 9.79
C LEU A 26 1.45 5.29 8.88
N CYS A 27 0.87 5.57 7.70
CA CYS A 27 1.39 6.61 6.82
C CYS A 27 1.30 8.00 7.45
N ALA A 28 0.19 8.32 8.12
CA ALA A 28 -0.01 9.62 8.76
C ALA A 28 0.98 9.85 9.92
N SER A 29 1.22 8.85 10.77
CA SER A 29 2.20 8.95 11.86
C SER A 29 3.65 9.12 11.38
N LEU A 30 3.92 8.74 10.13
CA LEU A 30 5.23 8.79 9.49
C LEU A 30 5.33 9.94 8.48
N ASN A 31 4.37 10.87 8.47
CA ASN A 31 4.33 12.04 7.59
C ASN A 31 4.50 11.70 6.08
N LEU A 32 3.92 10.58 5.66
CA LEU A 32 3.97 10.10 4.28
C LEU A 32 2.76 10.62 3.48
N LYS A 33 2.99 10.94 2.20
CA LYS A 33 1.93 11.17 1.21
C LYS A 33 1.99 10.09 0.14
N GLY A 34 0.88 9.85 -0.55
CA GLY A 34 0.82 8.74 -1.51
C GLY A 34 -0.57 8.20 -1.76
N ARG A 35 -0.64 7.11 -2.50
CA ARG A 35 -1.87 6.39 -2.82
C ARG A 35 -1.72 4.93 -2.44
N ILE A 36 -2.70 4.39 -1.73
CA ILE A 36 -2.76 2.98 -1.37
C ILE A 36 -4.18 2.46 -1.69
N ILE A 37 -4.24 1.32 -2.36
CA ILE A 37 -5.45 0.55 -2.60
C ILE A 37 -5.33 -0.75 -1.81
N VAL A 38 -6.38 -1.05 -1.07
CA VAL A 38 -6.55 -2.32 -0.36
C VAL A 38 -7.77 -3.01 -0.96
N SER A 39 -7.70 -4.31 -1.17
CA SER A 39 -8.86 -5.13 -1.50
C SER A 39 -8.76 -6.50 -0.82
N HIS A 40 -9.76 -7.35 -1.03
CA HIS A 40 -9.68 -8.74 -0.57
C HIS A 40 -8.53 -9.53 -1.19
N GLN A 41 -8.02 -9.09 -2.35
CA GLN A 41 -6.89 -9.70 -3.06
C GLN A 41 -5.54 -9.26 -2.49
N GLY A 42 -5.47 -8.17 -1.72
CA GLY A 42 -4.23 -7.70 -1.11
C GLY A 42 -4.06 -6.18 -1.05
N LEU A 43 -2.84 -5.71 -1.32
CA LEU A 43 -2.41 -4.32 -1.19
C LEU A 43 -1.64 -3.83 -2.43
N ASN A 44 -1.89 -2.61 -2.88
CA ASN A 44 -1.07 -1.90 -3.87
C ASN A 44 -0.84 -0.47 -3.37
N GLY A 45 0.41 -0.01 -3.36
CA GLY A 45 0.70 1.34 -2.90
C GLY A 45 1.90 1.99 -3.54
N THR A 46 1.82 3.31 -3.56
CA THR A 46 2.90 4.23 -3.88
C THR A 46 2.93 5.32 -2.83
N VAL A 47 3.99 5.39 -2.02
CA VAL A 47 4.14 6.38 -0.94
C VAL A 47 5.51 7.07 -0.99
N GLY A 48 5.53 8.37 -0.71
CA GLY A 48 6.73 9.19 -0.68
C GLY A 48 6.95 9.85 0.69
N GLY A 49 8.22 10.03 1.05
CA GLY A 49 8.63 10.64 2.32
C GLY A 49 10.14 10.54 2.56
N GLU A 50 10.57 10.88 3.78
CA GLU A 50 11.96 10.72 4.20
C GLU A 50 12.35 9.25 4.28
N ILE A 51 13.59 8.91 3.90
CA ILE A 51 14.07 7.52 3.87
C ILE A 51 13.88 6.80 5.21
N GLU A 52 14.08 7.48 6.33
CA GLU A 52 13.91 6.88 7.67
C GLU A 52 12.46 6.49 7.95
N ASP A 53 11.52 7.35 7.59
CA ASP A 53 10.10 7.10 7.74
C ASP A 53 9.61 6.02 6.77
N LEU A 54 10.14 5.99 5.56
CA LEU A 54 9.90 4.90 4.60
C LEU A 54 10.42 3.54 5.11
N LYS A 55 11.58 3.51 5.77
CA LYS A 55 12.10 2.28 6.40
C LYS A 55 11.20 1.81 7.55
N LYS A 56 10.72 2.74 8.40
CA LYS A 56 9.73 2.44 9.46
C LYS A 56 8.42 1.93 8.86
N TYR A 57 7.96 2.55 7.78
CA TYR A 57 6.76 2.13 7.05
C TYR A 57 6.88 0.71 6.49
N ILE A 58 8.04 0.37 5.88
CA ILE A 58 8.31 -0.98 5.38
C ILE A 58 8.27 -1.98 6.54
N LYS A 59 8.93 -1.67 7.67
CA LYS A 59 8.94 -2.54 8.84
C LYS A 59 7.52 -2.77 9.38
N GLY A 60 6.77 -1.69 9.63
CA GLY A 60 5.41 -1.76 10.13
C GLY A 60 4.49 -2.53 9.18
N THR A 61 4.54 -2.24 7.87
CA THR A 61 3.75 -2.97 6.87
C THR A 61 4.06 -4.47 6.87
N LYS A 62 5.31 -4.87 7.11
CA LYS A 62 5.72 -6.27 7.19
C LYS A 62 5.35 -6.98 8.50
N GLU A 63 4.81 -6.29 9.49
CA GLU A 63 4.29 -6.91 10.72
C GLU A 63 3.04 -7.75 10.45
N PHE A 64 2.26 -7.40 9.42
CA PHE A 64 1.18 -8.26 8.95
C PHE A 64 1.76 -9.50 8.24
N PRO A 65 1.44 -10.73 8.66
CA PRO A 65 2.03 -11.95 8.09
C PRO A 65 1.91 -12.05 6.56
N GLY A 66 0.77 -11.64 5.99
CA GLY A 66 0.54 -11.64 4.54
C GLY A 66 1.42 -10.65 3.75
N PHE A 67 2.01 -9.65 4.43
CA PHE A 67 2.86 -8.62 3.83
C PHE A 67 4.36 -8.81 4.13
N LYS A 68 4.76 -9.83 4.89
CA LYS A 68 6.15 -10.06 5.31
C LYS A 68 7.14 -10.05 4.13
N ASN A 69 6.76 -10.68 3.02
CA ASN A 69 7.58 -10.84 1.83
C ASN A 69 7.28 -9.80 0.73
N THR A 70 6.61 -8.68 1.07
CA THR A 70 6.38 -7.59 0.11
C THR A 70 7.70 -7.01 -0.36
N VAL A 71 7.83 -6.88 -1.69
CA VAL A 71 8.97 -6.24 -2.36
C VAL A 71 8.65 -4.75 -2.52
N PHE A 72 9.54 -3.90 -2.02
CA PHE A 72 9.42 -2.45 -2.11
C PHE A 72 10.47 -1.91 -3.09
N LYS A 73 10.03 -1.39 -4.22
CA LYS A 73 10.90 -0.73 -5.20
C LYS A 73 11.08 0.73 -4.80
N TRP A 74 12.33 1.18 -4.75
CA TRP A 74 12.70 2.56 -4.47
C TRP A 74 12.82 3.36 -5.76
N SER A 75 12.26 4.56 -5.77
CA SER A 75 12.35 5.53 -6.88
C SER A 75 12.81 6.89 -6.39
N ALA A 76 13.36 7.70 -7.30
CA ALA A 76 13.55 9.13 -7.07
C ALA A 76 12.18 9.83 -6.89
N GLY A 77 12.21 10.97 -6.19
CA GLY A 77 11.02 11.74 -5.78
C GLY A 77 10.89 11.81 -4.26
N GLY A 78 9.74 12.28 -3.78
CA GLY A 78 9.44 12.45 -2.37
C GLY A 78 7.94 12.60 -2.11
N ARG A 79 7.59 13.06 -0.92
CA ARG A 79 6.17 13.21 -0.54
C ARG A 79 5.47 14.31 -1.34
N GLU A 80 6.20 15.33 -1.79
CA GLU A 80 5.63 16.48 -2.51
C GLU A 80 5.16 16.13 -3.94
N ASP A 81 5.56 14.97 -4.47
CA ASP A 81 5.01 14.41 -5.71
C ASP A 81 3.55 13.92 -5.55
N PHE A 82 3.04 13.89 -4.32
CA PHE A 82 1.67 13.50 -4.01
C PHE A 82 0.94 14.68 -3.33
N PRO A 83 -0.24 15.09 -3.83
CA PRO A 83 -0.96 16.22 -3.24
C PRO A 83 -1.43 15.93 -1.81
N ARG A 84 -1.72 14.66 -1.50
CA ARG A 84 -2.17 14.19 -0.19
C ARG A 84 -1.97 12.69 -0.04
N LEU A 85 -2.13 12.19 1.19
CA LEU A 85 -2.34 10.78 1.45
C LEU A 85 -3.76 10.35 1.03
N SER A 86 -3.87 9.24 0.29
CA SER A 86 -5.13 8.62 -0.12
C SER A 86 -5.04 7.11 0.06
N VAL A 87 -5.75 6.57 1.06
CA VAL A 87 -5.89 5.13 1.27
C VAL A 87 -7.35 4.74 1.04
N LYS A 88 -7.60 3.78 0.14
CA LYS A 88 -8.95 3.36 -0.24
C LYS A 88 -9.07 1.85 -0.20
N ALA A 89 -10.17 1.35 0.35
CA ALA A 89 -10.62 0.00 0.06
C ALA A 89 -11.35 0.00 -1.30
N ARG A 90 -11.12 -1.05 -2.07
CA ARG A 90 -11.74 -1.32 -3.36
C ARG A 90 -12.07 -2.80 -3.44
N ARG A 91 -12.97 -3.15 -4.36
CA ARG A 91 -13.32 -4.53 -4.66
C ARG A 91 -12.11 -5.31 -5.17
N GLU A 92 -11.32 -4.69 -6.06
CA GLU A 92 -10.18 -5.29 -6.74
C GLU A 92 -8.94 -4.41 -6.63
N LEU A 93 -7.75 -5.03 -6.61
CA LEU A 93 -6.47 -4.31 -6.56
C LEU A 93 -6.12 -3.64 -7.90
N VAL A 94 -6.49 -4.29 -9.00
CA VAL A 94 -6.26 -3.84 -10.37
C VAL A 94 -7.59 -3.99 -11.09
N GLY A 95 -8.11 -2.90 -11.64
CA GLY A 95 -9.30 -2.97 -12.49
C GLY A 95 -8.89 -3.52 -13.85
N PHE A 96 -9.31 -4.74 -14.17
CA PHE A 96 -9.30 -5.22 -15.55
C PHE A 96 -10.48 -4.56 -16.25
N GLN A 97 -10.21 -3.59 -17.14
CA GLN A 97 -11.27 -2.83 -17.81
C GLN A 97 -12.20 -3.70 -18.71
N ASN A 98 -11.92 -5.01 -18.86
CA ASN A 98 -12.58 -5.90 -19.81
C ASN A 98 -12.97 -7.30 -19.25
N SER A 99 -13.03 -7.52 -17.94
CA SER A 99 -13.54 -8.80 -17.40
C SER A 99 -14.75 -8.56 -16.51
N GLU A 100 -15.86 -9.25 -16.81
CA GLU A 100 -17.02 -9.33 -15.90
C GLU A 100 -16.70 -10.19 -14.65
N ASP A 101 -15.57 -10.91 -14.70
CA ASP A 101 -15.13 -11.82 -13.64
C ASP A 101 -14.30 -11.10 -12.56
N GLU A 102 -14.73 -11.25 -11.30
CA GLU A 102 -13.92 -10.94 -10.13
C GLU A 102 -12.92 -12.08 -9.89
N PHE A 103 -11.64 -11.75 -9.75
CA PHE A 103 -10.61 -12.76 -9.47
C PHE A 103 -10.39 -12.96 -7.97
N THR A 104 -10.37 -14.21 -7.51
CA THR A 104 -9.98 -14.56 -6.13
C THR A 104 -8.49 -14.90 -6.06
N VAL A 105 -7.82 -14.47 -5.00
CA VAL A 105 -6.45 -14.89 -4.71
C VAL A 105 -6.52 -16.04 -3.71
N ASP A 106 -5.97 -17.18 -4.08
CA ASP A 106 -5.87 -18.36 -3.20
C ASP A 106 -4.83 -18.15 -2.09
N ALA A 107 -4.99 -18.86 -0.98
CA ALA A 107 -4.17 -18.73 0.24
C ALA A 107 -2.81 -19.44 0.14
#